data_AF-D7KSU4-F1
#
_entry.id   AF-D7KSU4-F1
#
_cell.length_a   1.000
_cell.length_b   1.000
_cell.length_c   1.000
_cell.angle_alpha   90.00
_cell.angle_beta   90.00
_cell.angle_gamma   90.00
#
_symmetry.space_group_name_H-M   'P 1'
#
loop_
_entity.id
_entity.type
_entity.pdbx_description
1 polymer ?
#
loop_
_entity_poly.entity_id
_entity_poly.type
_entity_poly.pdbx_seq_one_letter_code
_entity_poly.pdbx_strand_id
1 'polypeptide(L)' 'MEEVVDEEDEKLKNLREEWGEEVQNAIRTALEELNDFNPSGRYMVPVVWNFGKGRKTTPKEGITHMTKEVKTLKRKL' A
#
# COMPACT_ATOMS: atom_id res chain seq x y z
N MET A 1 7.70 12.69 -6.03
CA MET A 1 8.71 12.13 -6.95
C MET A 1 8.50 10.63 -6.88
N GLU A 2 8.06 10.02 -7.97
CA GLU A 2 8.01 8.57 -8.07
C GLU A 2 9.42 8.11 -8.43
N GLU A 3 9.98 7.19 -7.66
CA GLU A 3 11.28 6.60 -7.93
C GLU A 3 11.09 5.30 -8.72
N VAL A 4 11.96 5.06 -9.70
CA VAL A 4 11.97 3.82 -10.47
C VAL A 4 13.09 2.95 -9.93
N VAL A 5 12.84 1.64 -9.77
CA VAL A 5 13.90 0.70 -9.39
C VAL A 5 14.87 0.56 -10.56
N ASP A 6 16.12 0.94 -10.35
CA ASP A 6 17.20 0.78 -11.33
C ASP A 6 17.78 -0.64 -11.22
N GLU A 7 17.52 -1.49 -12.22
CA GLU A 7 18.04 -2.86 -12.25
C GLU A 7 19.57 -2.91 -12.38
N GLU A 8 20.19 -1.82 -12.83
CA GLU A 8 21.64 -1.71 -12.93
C GLU A 8 22.29 -1.25 -11.62
N ASP A 9 21.50 -0.97 -10.57
CA ASP A 9 22.01 -0.60 -9.25
C ASP A 9 22.94 -1.69 -8.68
N GLU A 10 24.13 -1.26 -8.27
CA GLU A 10 25.18 -2.15 -7.79
C GLU A 10 24.74 -2.99 -6.57
N LYS A 11 23.86 -2.46 -5.69
CA LYS A 11 23.38 -3.25 -4.55
C LYS A 11 22.43 -4.34 -5.00
N LEU A 12 21.56 -4.07 -5.98
CA LEU A 12 20.65 -5.10 -6.52
C LEU A 12 21.42 -6.18 -7.28
N LYS A 13 22.47 -5.82 -8.03
CA LYS A 13 23.36 -6.77 -8.69
C LYS A 13 24.07 -7.67 -7.69
N ASN A 14 24.74 -7.09 -6.68
CA ASN A 14 25.41 -7.85 -5.63
C ASN A 14 24.45 -8.79 -4.90
N LEU A 15 23.23 -8.33 -4.64
CA LEU A 15 22.22 -9.13 -3.96
C LEU A 15 21.74 -10.32 -4.81
N ARG A 16 21.63 -10.15 -6.14
CA ARG A 16 21.37 -11.25 -7.07
C ARG A 16 22.51 -12.27 -7.08
N GLU A 17 23.75 -11.80 -7.08
CA GLU A 17 24.94 -12.67 -7.09
C GLU A 17 25.07 -13.49 -5.80
N GLU A 18 24.78 -12.88 -4.65
CA GLU A 18 24.89 -13.54 -3.34
C GLU A 18 23.71 -14.46 -3.02
N TRP A 19 22.47 -14.03 -3.33
CA TRP A 19 21.24 -14.68 -2.82
C TRP A 19 20.33 -15.23 -3.92
N GLY A 20 20.67 -14.98 -5.19
CA GLY A 20 19.89 -15.43 -6.34
C GLY A 20 18.79 -14.47 -6.75
N GLU A 21 18.19 -14.78 -7.90
CA GLU A 21 17.20 -13.93 -8.58
C GLU A 21 15.86 -13.83 -7.83
N GLU A 22 15.46 -14.87 -7.11
CA GLU A 22 14.21 -14.84 -6.33
C GLU A 22 14.24 -13.78 -5.23
N VAL A 23 15.37 -13.67 -4.51
CA VAL A 23 15.53 -12.69 -3.42
C VAL A 23 15.61 -11.27 -4.00
N GLN A 24 16.35 -11.08 -5.09
CA GLN A 24 16.38 -9.80 -5.81
C GLN A 24 14.98 -9.36 -6.25
N ASN A 25 14.20 -10.26 -6.85
CA ASN A 25 12.84 -9.99 -7.29
C ASN A 25 11.92 -9.62 -6.12
N ALA A 26 12.01 -10.32 -4.98
CA ALA A 26 11.23 -10.02 -3.80
C ALA A 26 11.52 -8.59 -3.26
N ILE A 27 12.79 -8.18 -3.24
CA ILE A 27 13.17 -6.83 -2.81
C ILE A 27 12.69 -5.78 -3.81
N ARG A 28 12.83 -6.03 -5.12
CA ARG A 28 12.31 -5.12 -6.17
C ARG A 28 10.82 -4.88 -5.97
N THR A 29 10.03 -5.95 -5.83
CA THR A 29 8.58 -5.84 -5.59
C THR A 29 8.27 -5.02 -4.33
N ALA A 30 8.99 -5.25 -3.22
CA ALA A 30 8.78 -4.47 -2.01
C ALA A 30 9.12 -2.97 -2.19
N LEU A 31 10.16 -2.64 -2.97
CA LEU A 31 10.52 -1.25 -3.27
C LEU A 31 9.49 -0.55 -4.15
N GLU A 32 8.93 -1.27 -5.14
CA GLU A 32 7.82 -0.81 -5.99
C GLU A 32 6.55 -0.57 -5.14
N GLU A 33 6.17 -1.52 -4.29
CA GLU A 33 5.02 -1.39 -3.39
C GLU A 33 5.14 -0.17 -2.46
N LEU A 34 6.34 0.09 -1.93
CA LEU A 34 6.60 1.28 -1.11
C LEU A 34 6.44 2.58 -1.92
N ASN A 35 6.84 2.57 -3.19
CA ASN A 35 6.74 3.72 -4.08
C ASN A 35 5.27 4.00 -4.46
N ASP A 36 4.50 2.96 -4.76
CA ASP A 36 3.08 3.06 -5.08
C ASP A 36 2.25 3.56 -3.89
N PHE A 37 2.67 3.18 -2.68
CA PHE A 37 1.88 3.44 -1.49
C PHE A 37 2.20 4.78 -0.81
N ASN A 38 3.49 5.09 -0.62
CA ASN A 38 3.96 6.31 0.01
C ASN A 38 5.38 6.65 -0.47
N PRO A 39 5.52 7.22 -1.68
CA PRO A 39 6.84 7.38 -2.32
C PRO A 39 7.75 8.32 -1.52
N SER A 40 7.19 9.37 -0.91
CA SER A 40 7.98 10.33 -0.11
C SER A 40 8.32 9.82 1.29
N GLY A 41 7.41 9.08 1.93
CA GLY A 41 7.59 8.69 3.33
C GLY A 41 8.16 7.29 3.53
N ARG A 42 7.92 6.37 2.59
CA ARG A 42 8.31 4.95 2.65
C ARG A 42 7.88 4.23 3.95
N TYR A 43 6.96 4.81 4.72
CA TYR A 43 6.38 4.23 5.93
C TYR A 43 4.98 3.69 5.67
N MET A 44 4.59 2.70 6.48
CA MET A 44 3.25 2.12 6.46
C MET A 44 2.20 3.18 6.82
N VAL A 45 1.26 3.42 5.92
CA VAL A 45 0.10 4.30 6.16
C VAL A 45 -1.13 3.42 6.41
N PRO A 46 -1.81 3.54 7.55
CA PRO A 46 -3.05 2.81 7.76
C PRO A 46 -4.11 3.26 6.74
N VAL A 47 -4.81 2.29 6.14
CA VAL A 47 -5.88 2.54 5.17
C VAL A 47 -7.18 1.92 5.64
N VAL A 48 -8.29 2.60 5.38
CA VAL A 48 -9.61 2.04 5.64
C VAL A 48 -9.90 0.96 4.60
N TRP A 49 -9.89 -0.30 5.03
CA TRP A 49 -10.07 -1.45 4.13
C TRP A 49 -11.51 -1.93 4.09
N ASN A 50 -12.04 -2.18 2.88
CA ASN A 50 -13.34 -2.83 2.72
C ASN A 50 -13.12 -4.33 2.58
N PHE A 51 -13.23 -5.05 3.70
CA PHE A 51 -13.06 -6.50 3.75
C PHE A 51 -14.04 -7.25 2.84
N GLY A 52 -15.27 -6.76 2.68
CA GLY A 52 -16.27 -7.38 1.81
C GLY A 52 -15.96 -7.26 0.32
N LYS A 53 -15.10 -6.30 -0.08
CA LYS A 53 -14.69 -6.09 -1.47
C LYS A 53 -13.21 -6.40 -1.73
N GLY A 54 -12.45 -6.77 -0.70
CA GLY A 54 -11.03 -7.07 -0.83
C GLY A 54 -10.18 -5.90 -1.35
N ARG A 55 -10.56 -4.66 -1.06
CA ARG A 55 -9.82 -3.47 -1.52
C ARG A 55 -9.96 -2.28 -0.56
N LYS A 56 -9.13 -1.24 -0.75
CA LYS A 56 -9.27 0.06 -0.06
C LYS A 56 -10.70 0.61 -0.22
N THR A 57 -11.22 1.19 0.86
CA THR A 57 -12.53 1.84 0.89
C THR A 57 -12.48 3.10 0.03
N THR A 58 -13.48 3.28 -0.85
CA THR A 58 -13.62 4.54 -1.59
C THR A 58 -14.16 5.65 -0.69
N PRO A 59 -13.88 6.94 -0.96
CA PRO A 59 -14.45 8.05 -0.19
C PRO A 59 -15.99 7.99 -0.11
N LYS A 60 -16.65 7.61 -1.21
CA LYS A 60 -18.11 7.44 -1.26
C LYS A 60 -18.61 6.36 -0.30
N GLU A 61 -17.96 5.21 -0.26
CA GLU A 61 -18.28 4.12 0.67
C GLU A 61 -18.11 4.56 2.13
N GLY A 62 -17.01 5.23 2.43
CA GLY A 62 -16.73 5.77 3.77
C GLY A 62 -17.79 6.79 4.23
N ILE A 63 -18.10 7.78 3.40
CA ILE A 63 -19.13 8.80 3.70
C ILE A 63 -20.50 8.16 3.90
N THR A 64 -20.86 7.20 3.04
CA THR A 64 -22.14 6.49 3.13
C THR A 64 -22.25 5.72 4.44
N HIS A 65 -21.18 5.02 4.84
CA HIS A 65 -21.14 4.27 6.09
C HIS A 65 -21.28 5.20 7.31
N MET A 66 -20.47 6.27 7.40
CA MET A 66 -20.54 7.23 8.51
C MET A 66 -21.92 7.89 8.62
N THR A 67 -22.54 8.24 7.49
CA THR A 67 -23.89 8.83 7.47
C THR A 67 -24.93 7.88 8.03
N LYS A 68 -24.82 6.58 7.74
CA LYS A 68 -25.71 5.54 8.27
C LYS A 68 -25.55 5.38 9.79
N GLU A 69 -24.31 5.38 10.28
CA GLU A 69 -24.02 5.30 11.72
C GLU A 69 -24.63 6.49 12.47
N VAL A 70 -24.40 7.72 12.00
CA VAL A 70 -24.97 8.93 12.61
C VAL A 70 -26.50 8.89 12.66
N LYS A 71 -27.16 8.48 11.57
CA LYS A 71 -28.63 8.34 11.53
C LYS A 71 -29.14 7.28 12.52
N THR A 72 -28.39 6.19 12.68
CA THR A 72 -28.74 5.11 13.61
C THR A 72 -28.62 5.57 15.05
N LEU A 73 -27.54 6.27 15.40
CA LEU A 73 -27.34 6.85 16.74
C LEU A 73 -28.42 7.86 17.08
N LYS A 74 -28.79 8.75 16.16
CA LYS A 74 -29.87 9.74 16.35
C LYS A 74 -31.25 9.12 16.61
N ARG A 75 -31.50 7.90 16.14
CA ARG A 75 -32.77 7.19 16.38
C ARG A 75 -32.81 6.46 17.73
N LYS A 76 -31.63 6.21 18.31
CA LYS A 76 -31.47 5.54 19.61
C LYS A 76 -31.46 6.54 20.78
N LEU A 77 -31.21 7.81 20.48
CA LEU A 77 -31.41 8.96 21.36
C LEU A 77 -32.90 9.34 21.38
#